data_AF-A0A244EJ75-F1
#
_entry.id   AF-A0A244EJ75-F1
#
_cell.length_a   1.000
_cell.length_b   1.000
_cell.length_c   1.000
_cell.angle_alpha   90.00
_cell.angle_beta   90.00
_cell.angle_gamma   90.00
#
_symmetry.space_group_name_H-M   'P 1'
#
loop_
_entity.id
_entity.type
_entity.pdbx_description
1 polymer ?
#
loop_
_entity_poly.entity_id
_entity_poly.type
_entity_poly.pdbx_seq_one_letter_code
_entity_poly.pdbx_strand_id
1 'polypeptide(L)'
;MTKHLLHLALTAMLLVGATAAPLASFAAPGQVLVSSAKGATPYQFDLQFMSLFEYLLADDISGFIRGDETLLGQRLDLVVTTPKEVAKIYADNQVAGDQKFFRKRLLLSGKIESISSGLGNTPYIVYRDTGPIGAQAHLSRDLAPAAAQLKKGQSVALVCNGKGSVAGVPMFGDCHFAASIAKEEGAKLGKEVERFLKGEATTPSAVRLTVSVEAMARAVDDKVDCSKGCSKAINQAQASDPKRIAEIIAKMRAAGLKIDAESEAKLVKAK
;
A
#
# COMPACT_ATOMS: atom_id res chain seq x y z
N MET A 1 6.35 10.55 -4.87
CA MET A 1 5.25 9.69 -5.39
C MET A 1 5.60 9.07 -6.73
N THR A 2 6.09 9.83 -7.70
CA THR A 2 6.41 9.31 -9.05
C THR A 2 7.49 8.23 -9.02
N LYS A 3 8.59 8.38 -8.28
CA LYS A 3 9.60 7.30 -8.12
C LYS A 3 9.06 5.97 -7.57
N HIS A 4 8.02 5.98 -6.70
CA HIS A 4 7.45 4.76 -6.14
C HIS A 4 6.37 4.14 -7.04
N LEU A 5 5.53 4.94 -7.70
CA LEU A 5 4.68 4.44 -8.79
C LEU A 5 5.53 3.91 -9.96
N LEU A 6 6.73 4.48 -10.19
CA LEU A 6 7.72 3.99 -11.16
C LEU A 6 8.43 2.70 -10.72
N HIS A 7 8.68 2.50 -9.42
CA HIS A 7 9.30 1.28 -8.87
C HIS A 7 8.34 0.11 -8.70
N LEU A 8 7.05 0.37 -8.44
CA LEU A 8 5.99 -0.66 -8.41
C LEU A 8 5.89 -1.41 -9.76
N ALA A 9 6.16 -0.73 -10.87
CA ALA A 9 6.19 -1.35 -12.20
C ALA A 9 7.40 -2.27 -12.47
N LEU A 10 8.47 -2.22 -11.65
CA LEU A 10 9.75 -2.88 -11.97
C LEU A 10 10.01 -4.19 -11.21
N THR A 11 9.30 -4.50 -10.13
CA THR A 11 9.62 -5.65 -9.25
C THR A 11 8.82 -6.93 -9.53
N ALA A 12 7.91 -6.92 -10.51
CA ALA A 12 7.13 -8.10 -10.90
C ALA A 12 7.88 -8.98 -11.92
N MET A 13 8.99 -9.62 -11.51
CA MET A 13 9.50 -10.86 -12.13
C MET A 13 10.68 -11.44 -11.34
N LEU A 14 10.45 -12.56 -10.64
CA LEU A 14 11.34 -13.74 -10.53
C LEU A 14 10.72 -14.83 -9.61
N LEU A 15 10.19 -15.87 -10.27
CA LEU A 15 10.05 -17.32 -9.95
C LEU A 15 10.01 -17.86 -8.50
N VAL A 16 9.08 -18.80 -8.21
CA VAL A 16 9.28 -20.27 -8.13
C VAL A 16 7.97 -20.93 -7.65
N GLY A 17 7.60 -22.07 -8.26
CA GLY A 17 6.44 -22.86 -7.88
C GLY A 17 6.53 -23.42 -6.45
N ALA A 18 5.48 -23.21 -5.68
CA ALA A 18 5.21 -23.93 -4.45
C ALA A 18 3.73 -24.33 -4.45
N THR A 19 3.47 -25.61 -4.22
CA THR A 19 2.13 -26.17 -4.10
C THR A 19 1.43 -25.57 -2.88
N ALA A 20 0.52 -24.63 -3.12
CA ALA A 20 -0.28 -24.00 -2.07
C ALA A 20 -1.45 -24.92 -1.68
N ALA A 21 -1.44 -25.39 -0.44
CA ALA A 21 -2.63 -25.96 0.20
C ALA A 21 -3.74 -24.88 0.29
N PRO A 22 -5.02 -25.26 0.26
CA PRO A 22 -6.11 -24.31 0.11
C PRO A 22 -6.19 -23.41 1.35
N LEU A 23 -5.99 -22.12 1.12
CA LEU A 23 -6.29 -21.07 2.08
C LEU A 23 -7.77 -21.18 2.43
N ALA A 24 -8.08 -21.44 3.71
CA ALA A 24 -9.40 -21.13 4.23
C ALA A 24 -9.65 -19.64 3.96
N SER A 25 -10.77 -19.37 3.31
CA SER A 25 -11.20 -18.11 2.71
C SER A 25 -11.07 -16.91 3.65
N PHE A 26 -9.90 -16.26 3.65
CA PHE A 26 -9.90 -14.81 3.53
C PHE A 26 -10.29 -14.56 2.09
N ALA A 27 -11.53 -14.10 1.88
CA ALA A 27 -12.01 -13.74 0.55
C ALA A 27 -10.89 -13.05 -0.22
N ALA A 28 -10.58 -13.53 -1.43
CA ALA A 28 -9.71 -12.84 -2.38
C ALA A 28 -10.00 -11.35 -2.27
N PRO A 29 -8.98 -10.47 -2.14
CA PRO A 29 -9.16 -9.06 -1.80
C PRO A 29 -10.31 -8.52 -2.65
N GLY A 30 -11.44 -8.35 -1.95
CA GLY A 30 -12.73 -8.18 -2.58
C GLY A 30 -12.62 -7.01 -3.52
N GLN A 31 -13.10 -7.21 -4.74
CA GLN A 31 -13.35 -6.18 -5.73
C GLN A 31 -13.56 -4.84 -5.03
N VAL A 32 -12.54 -3.97 -5.03
CA VAL A 32 -12.74 -2.58 -4.68
C VAL A 32 -13.46 -2.03 -5.89
N LEU A 33 -14.77 -2.25 -5.93
CA LEU A 33 -15.64 -1.70 -6.95
C LEU A 33 -15.63 -0.20 -6.74
N VAL A 34 -14.76 0.47 -7.47
CA VAL A 34 -15.02 1.85 -7.85
C VAL A 34 -16.31 1.76 -8.64
N SER A 35 -17.36 2.41 -8.16
CA SER A 35 -18.56 2.48 -8.97
C SER A 35 -18.18 3.31 -10.19
N SER A 36 -18.10 2.67 -11.35
CA SER A 36 -17.88 3.35 -12.63
C SER A 36 -18.75 4.59 -12.62
N ALA A 37 -18.15 5.78 -12.79
CA ALA A 37 -18.84 7.05 -12.62
C ALA A 37 -19.98 7.14 -13.65
N LYS A 38 -21.17 6.61 -13.31
CA LYS A 38 -22.41 6.79 -14.06
C LYS A 38 -22.90 8.20 -13.74
N GLY A 39 -22.30 9.16 -14.42
CA GLY A 39 -22.59 10.59 -14.35
C GLY A 39 -21.63 11.32 -15.28
N ALA A 40 -22.05 12.43 -15.87
CA ALA A 40 -21.17 13.24 -16.70
C ALA A 40 -19.98 13.73 -15.85
N THR A 41 -18.78 13.23 -16.12
CA THR A 41 -17.57 13.80 -15.55
C THR A 41 -17.29 15.13 -16.26
N PRO A 42 -16.90 16.18 -15.54
CA PRO A 42 -16.57 17.47 -16.16
C PRO A 42 -15.38 17.38 -17.13
N TYR A 43 -14.51 16.38 -16.94
CA TYR A 43 -13.32 16.12 -17.76
C TYR A 43 -13.45 14.79 -18.51
N GLN A 44 -12.96 14.74 -19.75
CA GLN A 44 -12.89 13.51 -20.55
C GLN A 44 -11.57 12.78 -20.28
N PHE A 45 -11.63 11.78 -19.41
CA PHE A 45 -10.53 10.87 -19.13
C PHE A 45 -10.23 9.95 -20.31
N ASP A 46 -9.02 9.42 -20.34
CA ASP A 46 -8.62 8.40 -21.31
C ASP A 46 -9.46 7.12 -21.15
N LEU A 47 -9.71 6.40 -22.25
CA LEU A 47 -10.51 5.17 -22.23
C LEU A 47 -9.88 4.08 -21.35
N GLN A 48 -8.55 4.08 -21.20
CA GLN A 48 -7.82 3.14 -20.36
C GLN A 48 -7.78 3.54 -18.89
N PHE A 49 -8.21 4.77 -18.53
CA PHE A 49 -8.05 5.34 -17.19
C PHE A 49 -8.59 4.41 -16.10
N MET A 50 -9.84 3.96 -16.24
CA MET A 50 -10.47 3.16 -15.19
C MET A 50 -9.84 1.78 -15.04
N SER A 51 -9.58 1.09 -16.15
CA SER A 51 -8.93 -0.22 -16.15
C SER A 51 -7.53 -0.14 -15.53
N LEU A 52 -6.75 0.89 -15.88
CA LEU A 52 -5.43 1.11 -15.31
C LEU A 52 -5.51 1.47 -13.82
N PHE A 53 -6.46 2.32 -13.43
CA PHE A 53 -6.68 2.67 -12.02
C PHE A 53 -6.95 1.43 -11.17
N GLU A 54 -7.91 0.60 -11.58
CA GLU A 54 -8.29 -0.61 -10.86
C GLU A 54 -7.14 -1.60 -10.77
N TYR A 55 -6.40 -1.80 -11.86
CA TYR A 55 -5.22 -2.64 -11.88
C TYR A 55 -4.15 -2.14 -10.89
N LEU A 56 -3.80 -0.85 -10.94
CA LEU A 56 -2.79 -0.27 -10.06
C LEU A 56 -3.21 -0.31 -8.59
N LEU A 57 -4.50 -0.07 -8.29
CA LEU A 57 -5.00 -0.16 -6.93
C LEU A 57 -4.98 -1.60 -6.40
N ALA A 58 -5.35 -2.58 -7.23
CA ALA A 58 -5.29 -3.99 -6.87
C ALA A 58 -3.86 -4.48 -6.65
N ASP A 59 -2.92 -4.03 -7.48
CA ASP A 59 -1.49 -4.31 -7.32
C ASP A 59 -0.94 -3.68 -6.04
N ASP A 60 -1.26 -2.42 -5.77
CA ASP A 60 -0.84 -1.70 -4.56
C ASP A 60 -1.38 -2.36 -3.28
N ILE A 61 -2.65 -2.78 -3.27
CA ILE A 61 -3.25 -3.57 -2.18
C ILE A 61 -2.49 -4.88 -1.99
N SER A 62 -2.19 -5.58 -3.08
CA SER A 62 -1.49 -6.87 -3.03
C SER A 62 -0.07 -6.70 -2.51
N GLY A 63 0.64 -5.65 -2.93
CA GLY A 63 1.96 -5.28 -2.40
C GLY A 63 1.90 -4.97 -0.91
N PHE A 64 0.90 -4.20 -0.48
CA PHE A 64 0.74 -3.83 0.93
C PHE A 64 0.53 -5.07 1.80
N ILE A 65 -0.27 -6.04 1.33
CA ILE A 65 -0.51 -7.32 2.01
C ILE A 65 0.76 -8.18 2.11
N ARG A 66 1.68 -8.06 1.16
CA ARG A 66 2.98 -8.74 1.21
C ARG A 66 4.01 -8.01 2.08
N GLY A 67 3.78 -6.75 2.38
CA GLY A 67 4.72 -5.88 3.11
C GLY A 67 5.63 -5.05 2.21
N ASP A 68 5.23 -4.82 0.96
CA ASP A 68 5.99 -4.02 -0.01
C ASP A 68 5.78 -2.52 0.24
N GLU A 69 6.69 -1.69 -0.26
CA GLU A 69 6.50 -0.24 -0.31
C GLU A 69 5.43 0.12 -1.34
N THR A 70 4.37 0.78 -0.88
CA THR A 70 3.15 1.01 -1.65
C THR A 70 2.63 2.42 -1.44
N LEU A 71 1.72 2.87 -2.32
CA LEU A 71 0.99 4.10 -2.15
C LEU A 71 0.15 4.08 -0.88
N LEU A 72 -0.53 2.97 -0.58
CA LEU A 72 -1.27 2.80 0.67
C LEU A 72 -0.36 2.94 1.90
N GLY A 73 0.84 2.34 1.87
CA GLY A 73 1.84 2.51 2.92
C GLY A 73 2.25 3.97 3.13
N GLN A 74 2.51 4.70 2.04
CA GLN A 74 2.85 6.12 2.08
C GLN A 74 1.70 6.99 2.58
N ARG A 75 0.46 6.72 2.15
CA ARG A 75 -0.74 7.46 2.59
C ARG A 75 -0.98 7.32 4.09
N LEU A 76 -0.60 6.18 4.65
CA LEU A 76 -0.73 5.87 6.07
C LEU A 76 0.51 6.27 6.89
N ASP A 77 1.52 6.86 6.25
CA ASP A 77 2.82 7.23 6.84
C ASP A 77 3.49 6.05 7.58
N LEU A 78 3.50 4.88 6.93
CA LEU A 78 4.06 3.66 7.52
C LEU A 78 5.56 3.54 7.23
N VAL A 79 6.29 3.14 8.25
CA VAL A 79 7.65 2.60 8.08
C VAL A 79 7.52 1.14 7.61
N VAL A 80 7.87 0.88 6.36
CA VAL A 80 7.90 -0.48 5.81
C VAL A 80 9.21 -1.14 6.18
N THR A 81 9.16 -2.29 6.87
CA THR A 81 10.37 -3.00 7.31
C THR A 81 10.05 -4.46 7.64
N THR A 82 11.09 -5.23 7.97
CA THR A 82 10.95 -6.61 8.45
C THR A 82 11.28 -6.70 9.94
N PRO A 83 10.65 -7.61 10.69
CA PRO A 83 10.99 -7.87 12.10
C PRO A 83 12.48 -8.20 12.29
N LYS A 84 13.10 -8.89 11.32
CA LYS A 84 14.54 -9.21 11.30
C LYS A 84 15.41 -7.96 11.25
N GLU A 85 15.07 -7.01 10.38
CA GLU A 85 15.78 -5.73 10.30
C GLU A 85 15.61 -4.93 11.60
N VAL A 86 14.40 -4.88 12.14
CA VAL A 86 14.13 -4.19 13.41
C VAL A 86 14.96 -4.81 14.54
N ALA A 87 14.94 -6.14 14.68
CA ALA A 87 15.72 -6.85 15.69
C ALA A 87 17.22 -6.59 15.56
N LYS A 88 17.75 -6.59 14.32
CA LYS A 88 19.15 -6.23 14.07
C LYS A 88 19.47 -4.81 14.53
N ILE A 89 18.64 -3.84 14.18
CA ILE A 89 18.89 -2.44 14.53
C ILE A 89 18.85 -2.23 16.06
N TYR A 90 17.90 -2.84 16.76
CA TYR A 90 17.85 -2.76 18.23
C TYR A 90 19.04 -3.47 18.90
N ALA A 91 19.50 -4.59 18.35
CA ALA A 91 20.68 -5.30 18.84
C ALA A 91 21.97 -4.50 18.62
N ASP A 92 22.10 -3.82 17.49
CA ASP A 92 23.26 -3.01 17.16
C ASP A 92 23.28 -1.69 17.97
N ASN A 93 22.13 -1.01 18.04
CA ASN A 93 21.97 0.26 18.75
C ASN A 93 20.49 0.54 19.09
N GLN A 94 20.13 0.35 20.35
CA GLN A 94 18.77 0.58 20.84
C GLN A 94 18.28 2.03 20.64
N VAL A 95 19.14 3.04 20.81
CA VAL A 95 18.76 4.46 20.63
C VAL A 95 18.40 4.73 19.16
N ALA A 96 19.16 4.16 18.23
CA ALA A 96 18.85 4.24 16.80
C ALA A 96 17.54 3.50 16.47
N GLY A 97 17.31 2.34 17.10
CA GLY A 97 16.05 1.60 17.02
C GLY A 97 14.85 2.43 17.46
N ASP A 98 14.94 3.09 18.62
CA ASP A 98 13.87 3.94 19.13
C ASP A 98 13.62 5.14 18.20
N GLN A 99 14.68 5.80 17.73
CA GLN A 99 14.55 6.90 16.77
C GLN A 99 13.86 6.46 15.47
N LYS A 100 14.13 5.25 15.00
CA LYS A 100 13.56 4.74 13.75
C LYS A 100 12.14 4.19 13.93
N PHE A 101 11.81 3.57 15.06
CA PHE A 101 10.61 2.73 15.19
C PHE A 101 9.69 3.05 16.38
N PHE A 102 10.21 3.61 17.48
CA PHE A 102 9.38 3.86 18.66
C PHE A 102 8.27 4.87 18.36
N ARG A 103 7.04 4.54 18.76
CA ARG A 103 5.82 5.33 18.52
C ARG A 103 5.50 5.60 17.05
N LYS A 104 6.18 4.95 16.11
CA LYS A 104 5.84 5.02 14.70
C LYS A 104 4.89 3.89 14.33
N ARG A 105 4.16 4.09 13.23
CA ARG A 105 3.39 3.03 12.59
C ARG A 105 4.28 2.30 11.60
N LEU A 106 4.23 0.98 11.63
CA LEU A 106 5.08 0.12 10.80
C LEU A 106 4.23 -0.88 10.05
N LEU A 107 4.59 -1.13 8.78
CA LEU A 107 4.16 -2.32 8.06
C LEU A 107 5.26 -3.37 8.23
N LEU A 108 4.98 -4.39 9.05
CA LEU A 108 5.90 -5.47 9.38
C LEU A 108 5.52 -6.73 8.64
N SER A 109 6.39 -7.22 7.76
CA SER A 109 6.20 -8.51 7.07
C SER A 109 7.28 -9.51 7.45
N GLY A 110 6.86 -10.72 7.79
CA GLY A 110 7.76 -11.80 8.21
C GLY A 110 7.06 -13.14 8.39
N LYS A 111 7.82 -14.17 8.75
CA LYS A 111 7.29 -15.51 9.05
C LYS A 111 7.04 -15.67 10.55
N ILE A 112 5.95 -16.35 10.88
CA ILE A 112 5.60 -16.66 12.27
C ILE A 112 6.48 -17.80 12.79
N GLU A 113 7.12 -17.58 13.93
CA GLU A 113 7.80 -18.63 14.70
C GLU A 113 6.85 -19.26 15.71
N SER A 114 6.13 -18.44 16.47
CA SER A 114 5.12 -18.89 17.42
C SER A 114 3.95 -17.92 17.52
N ILE A 115 2.82 -18.46 17.96
CA ILE A 115 1.61 -17.71 18.34
C ILE A 115 1.35 -18.08 19.80
N SER A 116 1.08 -17.10 20.64
CA SER A 116 0.91 -17.31 22.08
C SER A 116 -0.14 -16.37 22.66
N SER A 117 -0.75 -16.78 23.76
CA SER A 117 -1.68 -15.96 24.52
C SER A 117 -0.88 -15.15 25.56
N GLY A 118 -0.91 -13.83 25.44
CA GLY A 118 -0.27 -12.92 26.40
C GLY A 118 -1.18 -12.58 27.57
N LEU A 119 -0.76 -11.58 28.34
CA LEU A 119 -1.53 -11.05 29.47
C LEU A 119 -2.93 -10.61 29.02
N GLY A 120 -3.95 -11.01 29.79
CA GLY A 120 -5.35 -10.68 29.49
C GLY A 120 -5.87 -11.29 28.18
N ASN A 121 -5.39 -12.48 27.80
CA ASN A 121 -5.77 -13.21 26.59
C ASN A 121 -5.58 -12.42 25.29
N THR A 122 -4.65 -11.47 25.28
CA THR A 122 -4.30 -10.73 24.07
C THR A 122 -3.27 -11.57 23.29
N PRO A 123 -3.59 -12.03 22.08
CA PRO A 123 -2.67 -12.86 21.32
C PRO A 123 -1.50 -12.03 20.81
N TYR A 124 -0.34 -12.65 20.79
CA TYR A 124 0.84 -12.09 20.15
C TYR A 124 1.54 -13.16 19.31
N ILE A 125 2.23 -12.69 18.29
CA ILE A 125 3.08 -13.52 17.45
C ILE A 125 4.54 -13.21 17.74
N VAL A 126 5.38 -14.24 17.68
CA VAL A 126 6.84 -14.09 17.64
C VAL A 126 7.28 -14.34 16.21
N TYR A 127 8.08 -13.44 15.65
CA TYR A 127 8.60 -13.59 14.29
C TYR A 127 9.87 -14.43 14.26
N ARG A 128 10.03 -15.22 13.20
CA ARG A 128 11.25 -15.98 12.93
C ARG A 128 12.44 -15.07 12.64
N ASP A 129 13.65 -15.57 12.87
CA ASP A 129 14.92 -14.89 12.57
C ASP A 129 15.15 -13.57 13.33
N THR A 130 14.57 -13.45 14.53
CA THR A 130 14.66 -12.24 15.37
C THR A 130 15.34 -12.48 16.72
N GLY A 131 16.06 -13.60 16.86
CA GLY A 131 16.78 -13.99 18.08
C GLY A 131 16.04 -15.01 18.94
N PRO A 132 16.63 -15.44 20.08
CA PRO A 132 16.10 -16.55 20.90
C PRO A 132 14.72 -16.29 21.51
N ILE A 133 14.45 -15.05 21.91
CA ILE A 133 13.14 -14.64 22.47
C ILE A 133 12.23 -14.08 21.35
N GLY A 134 12.83 -13.51 20.32
CA GLY A 134 12.19 -13.03 19.09
C GLY A 134 11.32 -11.78 19.25
N ALA A 135 11.25 -10.96 18.20
CA ALA A 135 10.44 -9.75 18.16
C ALA A 135 8.95 -10.09 18.26
N GLN A 136 8.23 -9.39 19.13
CA GLN A 136 6.86 -9.72 19.50
C GLN A 136 5.87 -8.70 18.95
N ALA A 137 4.87 -9.16 18.20
CA ALA A 137 3.77 -8.32 17.73
C ALA A 137 2.47 -8.70 18.43
N HIS A 138 2.00 -7.81 19.31
CA HIS A 138 0.75 -7.95 20.04
C HIS A 138 -0.41 -7.46 19.18
N LEU A 139 -1.30 -8.38 18.83
CA LEU A 139 -2.49 -8.08 18.05
C LEU A 139 -3.50 -7.30 18.87
N SER A 140 -4.32 -6.49 18.19
CA SER A 140 -5.48 -5.88 18.85
C SER A 140 -6.44 -6.96 19.37
N ARG A 141 -7.15 -6.66 20.47
CA ARG A 141 -7.97 -7.63 21.21
C ARG A 141 -9.12 -8.20 20.39
N ASP A 142 -9.72 -7.39 19.55
CA ASP A 142 -10.79 -7.76 18.62
C ASP A 142 -10.34 -8.77 17.56
N LEU A 143 -9.02 -8.94 17.37
CA LEU A 143 -8.44 -9.88 16.42
C LEU A 143 -8.18 -11.27 16.99
N ALA A 144 -8.57 -11.57 18.24
CA ALA A 144 -8.35 -12.88 18.84
C ALA A 144 -8.93 -14.07 18.02
N PRO A 145 -10.15 -13.98 17.45
CA PRO A 145 -10.67 -15.04 16.58
C PRO A 145 -9.83 -15.25 15.31
N ALA A 146 -9.34 -14.17 14.70
CA ALA A 146 -8.49 -14.23 13.52
C ALA A 146 -7.08 -14.77 13.85
N ALA A 147 -6.55 -14.42 15.03
CA ALA A 147 -5.29 -14.92 15.55
C ALA A 147 -5.30 -16.45 15.73
N ALA A 148 -6.45 -17.02 16.14
CA ALA A 148 -6.62 -18.46 16.31
C ALA A 148 -6.51 -19.26 14.99
N GLN A 149 -6.67 -18.60 13.84
CA GLN A 149 -6.51 -19.21 12.52
C GLN A 149 -5.07 -19.20 12.01
N LEU A 150 -4.17 -18.51 12.70
CA LEU A 150 -2.77 -18.39 12.32
C LEU A 150 -2.01 -19.71 12.54
N LYS A 151 -1.05 -19.98 11.67
CA LYS A 151 -0.19 -21.17 11.74
C LYS A 151 1.29 -20.77 11.85
N LYS A 152 2.06 -21.56 12.59
CA LYS A 152 3.52 -21.44 12.60
C LYS A 152 4.08 -21.61 11.18
N GLY A 153 5.13 -20.86 10.85
CA GLY A 153 5.80 -20.88 9.55
C GLY A 153 5.10 -20.08 8.44
N GLN A 154 3.86 -19.64 8.64
CA GLN A 154 3.18 -18.81 7.65
C GLN A 154 3.78 -17.41 7.58
N SER A 155 3.74 -16.79 6.40
CA SER A 155 4.04 -15.36 6.24
C SER A 155 2.85 -14.53 6.70
N VAL A 156 3.11 -13.42 7.39
CA VAL A 156 2.10 -12.46 7.81
C VAL A 156 2.65 -11.05 7.71
N ALA A 157 1.82 -10.13 7.21
CA ALA A 157 2.07 -8.71 7.26
C ALA A 157 1.08 -8.04 8.23
N LEU A 158 1.61 -7.22 9.13
CA LEU A 158 0.85 -6.50 10.14
C LEU A 158 1.17 -5.01 10.09
N VAL A 159 0.16 -4.16 10.28
CA VAL A 159 0.35 -2.76 10.60
C VAL A 159 0.35 -2.61 12.12
N CYS A 160 1.46 -2.15 12.68
CA CYS A 160 1.68 -2.10 14.13
C CYS A 160 2.16 -0.73 14.60
N ASN A 161 2.02 -0.45 15.89
CA ASN A 161 2.72 0.64 16.56
C ASN A 161 4.00 0.13 17.23
N GLY A 162 5.14 0.76 16.98
CA GLY A 162 6.39 0.44 17.65
C GLY A 162 6.36 0.81 19.14
N LYS A 163 6.72 -0.14 20.01
CA LYS A 163 6.70 0.02 21.47
C LYS A 163 8.09 0.02 22.11
N GLY A 164 9.15 0.10 21.30
CA GLY A 164 10.53 0.12 21.76
C GLY A 164 11.07 -1.29 21.92
N SER A 165 11.98 -1.50 22.86
CA SER A 165 12.43 -2.83 23.26
C SER A 165 12.30 -3.05 24.76
N VAL A 166 12.05 -4.30 25.15
CA VAL A 166 12.03 -4.77 26.54
C VAL A 166 13.08 -5.86 26.67
N ALA A 167 14.07 -5.65 27.55
CA ALA A 167 15.21 -6.57 27.71
C ALA A 167 15.89 -6.93 26.36
N GLY A 168 16.03 -5.94 25.47
CA GLY A 168 16.63 -6.13 24.14
C GLY A 168 15.69 -6.76 23.10
N VAL A 169 14.45 -7.10 23.44
CA VAL A 169 13.46 -7.67 22.53
C VAL A 169 12.58 -6.57 21.95
N PRO A 170 12.53 -6.38 20.63
CA PRO A 170 11.62 -5.41 20.02
C PRO A 170 10.16 -5.77 20.27
N MET A 171 9.39 -4.76 20.66
CA MET A 171 7.98 -4.88 20.99
C MET A 171 7.13 -4.06 20.02
N PHE A 172 6.05 -4.67 19.53
CA PHE A 172 5.04 -4.01 18.72
C PHE A 172 3.66 -4.24 19.34
N GLY A 173 2.80 -3.23 19.28
CA GLY A 173 1.46 -3.33 19.84
C GLY A 173 0.41 -2.69 18.95
N ASP A 174 -0.85 -2.98 19.25
CA ASP A 174 -1.99 -2.57 18.44
C ASP A 174 -1.79 -2.97 16.96
N CYS A 175 -1.41 -4.23 16.78
CA CYS A 175 -1.15 -4.78 15.46
C CYS A 175 -2.45 -5.24 14.81
N HIS A 176 -2.62 -4.85 13.54
CA HIS A 176 -3.75 -5.22 12.68
C HIS A 176 -3.25 -5.91 11.42
N PHE A 177 -4.04 -6.83 10.85
CA PHE A 177 -3.67 -7.48 9.60
C PHE A 177 -3.57 -6.47 8.46
N ALA A 178 -2.49 -6.52 7.69
CA ALA A 178 -2.29 -5.62 6.56
C ALA A 178 -3.45 -5.71 5.55
N ALA A 179 -4.05 -6.90 5.38
CA ALA A 179 -5.19 -7.09 4.48
C ALA A 179 -6.46 -6.34 4.88
N SER A 180 -6.80 -6.25 6.17
CA SER A 180 -7.98 -5.49 6.61
C SER A 180 -7.75 -3.99 6.42
N ILE A 181 -6.56 -3.50 6.78
CA ILE A 181 -6.16 -2.11 6.58
C ILE A 181 -6.14 -1.74 5.10
N ALA A 182 -5.53 -2.58 4.25
CA ALA A 182 -5.44 -2.34 2.81
C ALA A 182 -6.83 -2.28 2.16
N LYS A 183 -7.75 -3.15 2.55
CA LYS A 183 -9.13 -3.14 2.04
C LYS A 183 -9.85 -1.85 2.41
N GLU A 184 -9.76 -1.43 3.67
CA GLU A 184 -10.41 -0.21 4.14
C GLU A 184 -9.82 1.04 3.45
N GLU A 185 -8.50 1.14 3.41
CA GLU A 185 -7.81 2.30 2.84
C GLU A 185 -7.88 2.35 1.32
N GLY A 186 -7.87 1.20 0.65
CA GLY A 186 -8.15 1.10 -0.78
C GLY A 186 -9.56 1.57 -1.12
N ALA A 187 -10.57 1.20 -0.32
CA ALA A 187 -11.94 1.68 -0.50
C ALA A 187 -12.08 3.19 -0.25
N LYS A 188 -11.39 3.74 0.77
CA LYS A 188 -11.34 5.19 1.01
C LYS A 188 -10.71 5.93 -0.17
N LEU A 189 -9.58 5.43 -0.67
CA LEU A 189 -8.90 5.98 -1.84
C LEU A 189 -9.79 5.94 -3.09
N GLY A 190 -10.48 4.83 -3.35
CA GLY A 190 -11.44 4.72 -4.45
C GLY A 190 -12.54 5.80 -4.38
N LYS A 191 -13.15 5.99 -3.20
CA LYS A 191 -14.15 7.05 -2.98
C LYS A 191 -13.58 8.45 -3.16
N GLU A 192 -12.36 8.69 -2.70
CA GLU A 192 -11.68 9.98 -2.88
C GLU A 192 -11.42 10.28 -4.36
N VAL A 193 -11.08 9.26 -5.15
CA VAL A 193 -10.92 9.36 -6.61
C VAL A 193 -12.27 9.63 -7.26
N GLU A 194 -13.34 8.87 -6.94
CA GLU A 194 -14.68 9.13 -7.47
C GLU A 194 -15.15 10.57 -7.22
N ARG A 195 -14.90 11.10 -6.02
CA ARG A 195 -15.20 12.50 -5.69
C ARG A 195 -14.44 13.46 -6.59
N PHE A 196 -13.14 13.22 -6.80
CA PHE A 196 -12.35 14.03 -7.72
C PHE A 196 -12.88 13.95 -9.15
N LEU A 197 -13.22 12.76 -9.66
CA LEU A 197 -13.79 12.58 -11.00
C LEU A 197 -15.09 13.38 -11.19
N LYS A 198 -15.85 13.64 -10.13
CA LYS A 198 -17.08 14.46 -10.12
C LYS A 198 -16.82 15.97 -9.95
N GLY A 199 -15.57 16.41 -9.86
CA GLY A 199 -15.19 17.81 -9.63
C GLY A 199 -15.27 18.25 -8.16
N GLU A 200 -15.45 17.32 -7.23
CA GLU A 200 -15.44 17.63 -5.80
C GLU A 200 -14.02 17.79 -5.26
N ALA A 201 -13.87 18.55 -4.17
CA ALA A 201 -12.59 18.63 -3.46
C ALA A 201 -12.30 17.33 -2.73
N THR A 202 -11.07 16.82 -2.84
CA THR A 202 -10.62 15.56 -2.24
C THR A 202 -9.21 15.70 -1.65
N THR A 203 -8.61 14.59 -1.22
CA THR A 203 -7.25 14.61 -0.66
C THR A 203 -6.18 14.86 -1.73
N PRO A 204 -5.05 15.51 -1.39
CA PRO A 204 -3.92 15.68 -2.31
C PRO A 204 -3.41 14.35 -2.88
N SER A 205 -3.47 13.27 -2.10
CA SER A 205 -3.03 11.94 -2.54
C SER A 205 -3.94 11.34 -3.61
N ALA A 206 -5.25 11.53 -3.52
CA ALA A 206 -6.19 11.11 -4.56
C ALA A 206 -6.04 11.97 -5.83
N VAL A 207 -5.90 13.29 -5.70
CA VAL A 207 -5.61 14.18 -6.84
C VAL A 207 -4.36 13.73 -7.59
N ARG A 208 -3.25 13.53 -6.88
CA ARG A 208 -1.98 13.12 -7.48
C ARG A 208 -2.06 11.75 -8.13
N LEU A 209 -2.76 10.80 -7.51
CA LEU A 209 -2.98 9.49 -8.10
C LEU A 209 -3.78 9.60 -9.40
N THR A 210 -4.93 10.29 -9.40
CA THR A 210 -5.76 10.43 -10.60
C THR A 210 -5.02 11.10 -11.75
N VAL A 211 -4.29 12.20 -11.49
CA VAL A 211 -3.51 12.86 -12.55
C VAL A 211 -2.41 11.94 -13.09
N SER A 212 -1.75 11.18 -12.20
CA SER A 212 -0.69 10.25 -12.60
C SER A 212 -1.25 9.10 -13.44
N VAL A 213 -2.38 8.52 -13.04
CA VAL A 213 -3.03 7.43 -13.79
C VAL A 213 -3.54 7.93 -15.14
N GLU A 214 -4.08 9.14 -15.22
CA GLU A 214 -4.47 9.73 -16.50
C GLU A 214 -3.27 9.97 -17.42
N ALA A 215 -2.16 10.50 -16.88
CA ALA A 215 -0.94 10.66 -17.65
C ALA A 215 -0.39 9.34 -18.17
N MET A 216 -0.46 8.28 -17.34
CA MET A 216 -0.08 6.92 -17.73
C MET A 216 -1.02 6.35 -18.79
N ALA A 217 -2.33 6.47 -18.61
CA ALA A 217 -3.33 5.95 -19.54
C ALA A 217 -3.14 6.55 -20.94
N ARG A 218 -2.93 7.87 -21.02
CA ARG A 218 -2.61 8.56 -22.29
C ARG A 218 -1.25 8.19 -22.89
N ALA A 219 -0.39 7.52 -22.14
CA ALA A 219 0.93 7.06 -22.56
C ALA A 219 0.97 5.55 -22.87
N VAL A 220 -0.20 4.88 -22.84
CA VAL A 220 -0.37 3.50 -23.32
C VAL A 220 -0.66 3.54 -24.82
N ASP A 221 -0.14 2.56 -25.58
CA ASP A 221 -0.53 2.37 -26.99
C ASP A 221 -2.01 2.00 -27.08
N ASP A 222 -2.76 2.70 -27.94
CA ASP A 222 -4.22 2.58 -28.10
C ASP A 222 -4.72 1.14 -28.38
N LYS A 223 -3.84 0.22 -28.77
CA LYS A 223 -4.16 -1.20 -29.04
C LYS A 223 -4.09 -2.11 -27.81
N VAL A 224 -3.72 -1.59 -26.64
CA VAL A 224 -3.51 -2.39 -25.42
C VAL A 224 -4.71 -2.31 -24.48
N ASP A 225 -5.23 -3.47 -24.07
CA ASP A 225 -6.26 -3.59 -23.04
C ASP A 225 -5.64 -3.67 -21.64
N CYS A 226 -5.79 -2.60 -20.85
CA CYS A 226 -5.26 -2.52 -19.49
C CYS A 226 -5.98 -3.41 -18.46
N SER A 227 -7.10 -4.06 -18.80
CA SER A 227 -7.86 -4.91 -17.85
C SER A 227 -7.07 -6.13 -17.33
N LYS A 228 -6.04 -6.56 -18.07
CA LYS A 228 -5.14 -7.67 -17.69
C LYS A 228 -3.75 -7.22 -17.26
N GLY A 229 -3.58 -5.91 -17.08
CA GLY A 229 -2.30 -5.26 -16.80
C GLY A 229 -1.61 -4.75 -18.06
N CYS A 230 -1.26 -3.47 -18.06
CA CYS A 230 -0.57 -2.80 -19.17
C CYS A 230 0.68 -2.04 -18.72
N SER A 231 1.19 -2.31 -17.52
CA SER A 231 2.36 -1.61 -16.95
C SER A 231 3.58 -1.61 -17.88
N LYS A 232 3.81 -2.71 -18.61
CA LYS A 232 4.88 -2.84 -19.61
C LYS A 232 4.64 -2.06 -20.90
N ALA A 233 3.39 -1.71 -21.19
CA ALA A 233 3.00 -0.94 -22.37
C ALA A 233 2.94 0.58 -22.11
N ILE A 234 3.06 1.01 -20.84
CA ILE A 234 3.14 2.43 -20.51
C ILE A 234 4.47 2.98 -20.99
N ASN A 235 4.44 3.98 -21.86
CA ASN A 235 5.63 4.78 -22.16
C ASN A 235 5.95 5.66 -20.94
N GLN A 236 6.83 5.16 -20.06
CA GLN A 236 7.17 5.83 -18.80
C GLN A 236 7.76 7.23 -19.00
N ALA A 237 8.55 7.44 -20.06
CA ALA A 237 9.13 8.75 -20.36
C ALA A 237 8.02 9.77 -20.66
N GLN A 238 6.99 9.35 -21.38
CA GLN A 238 5.82 10.20 -21.63
C GLN A 238 4.92 10.37 -20.40
N ALA A 239 4.67 9.30 -19.66
CA ALA A 239 3.81 9.31 -18.48
C ALA A 239 4.37 10.19 -17.34
N SER A 240 5.69 10.38 -17.31
CA SER A 240 6.39 11.20 -16.30
C SER A 240 6.86 12.55 -16.82
N ASP A 241 6.59 12.91 -18.09
CA ASP A 241 6.99 14.20 -18.65
C ASP A 241 6.29 15.37 -17.91
N PRO A 242 7.04 16.25 -17.22
CA PRO A 242 6.48 17.37 -16.48
C PRO A 242 5.62 18.30 -17.33
N LYS A 243 5.97 18.50 -18.61
CA LYS A 243 5.20 19.37 -19.51
C LYS A 243 3.84 18.76 -19.81
N ARG A 244 3.82 17.46 -20.14
CA ARG A 244 2.59 16.73 -20.42
C ARG A 244 1.68 16.65 -19.19
N ILE A 245 2.25 16.42 -18.01
CA ILE A 245 1.52 16.45 -16.74
C ILE A 245 0.90 17.84 -16.51
N ALA A 246 1.66 18.93 -16.73
CA ALA A 246 1.14 20.28 -16.58
C ALA A 246 0.01 20.59 -17.57
N GLU A 247 0.09 20.13 -18.81
CA GLU A 247 -0.98 20.25 -19.81
C GLU A 247 -2.25 19.48 -19.39
N ILE A 248 -2.11 18.27 -18.84
CA ILE A 248 -3.24 17.50 -18.31
C ILE A 248 -3.90 18.26 -17.16
N ILE A 249 -3.11 18.77 -16.21
CA ILE A 249 -3.60 19.56 -15.08
C ILE A 249 -4.35 20.82 -15.56
N ALA A 250 -3.81 21.54 -16.55
CA ALA A 250 -4.45 22.72 -17.11
C ALA A 250 -5.82 22.39 -17.73
N LYS A 251 -5.91 21.29 -18.50
CA LYS A 251 -7.19 20.81 -19.08
C LYS A 251 -8.19 20.38 -18.01
N MET A 252 -7.73 19.66 -16.99
CA MET A 252 -8.56 19.25 -15.85
C MET A 252 -9.14 20.45 -15.10
N ARG A 253 -8.34 21.50 -14.86
CA ARG A 253 -8.81 22.75 -14.25
C ARG A 253 -9.80 23.50 -15.12
N ALA A 254 -9.55 23.61 -16.43
CA ALA A 254 -10.46 24.24 -17.37
C ALA A 254 -11.82 23.52 -17.43
N ALA A 255 -11.82 22.19 -17.21
CA ALA A 255 -13.02 21.39 -17.05
C ALA A 255 -13.73 21.58 -15.70
N GLY A 256 -13.09 22.19 -14.68
CA GLY A 256 -13.67 22.41 -13.36
C GLY A 256 -13.19 21.44 -12.27
N LEU A 257 -12.17 20.63 -12.52
CA LEU A 257 -11.55 19.78 -11.50
C LEU A 257 -10.69 20.60 -10.54
N LYS A 258 -10.80 20.27 -9.24
CA LYS A 258 -10.12 20.99 -8.15
C LYS A 258 -8.75 20.37 -7.86
N ILE A 259 -7.70 20.99 -8.40
CA ILE A 259 -6.30 20.57 -8.20
C ILE A 259 -5.54 21.65 -7.43
N ASP A 260 -5.13 21.33 -6.21
CA ASP A 260 -4.36 22.23 -5.35
C ASP A 260 -2.90 22.40 -5.82
N ALA A 261 -2.27 23.51 -5.43
CA ALA A 261 -0.91 23.86 -5.86
C ALA A 261 0.16 22.90 -5.29
N GLU A 262 -0.07 22.31 -4.12
CA GLU A 262 0.88 21.36 -3.52
C GLU A 262 0.93 20.06 -4.33
N SER A 263 -0.25 19.55 -4.73
CA SER A 263 -0.40 18.39 -5.59
C SER A 263 0.28 18.59 -6.93
N GLU A 264 0.03 19.73 -7.59
CA GLU A 264 0.69 20.09 -8.84
C GLU A 264 2.22 20.17 -8.68
N ALA A 265 2.71 20.89 -7.67
CA ALA A 265 4.14 21.03 -7.44
C ALA A 265 4.83 19.66 -7.26
N LYS A 266 4.17 18.73 -6.54
CA LYS A 266 4.69 17.35 -6.34
C LYS A 266 4.64 16.49 -7.60
N LEU A 267 3.71 16.75 -8.53
CA LEU A 267 3.60 16.03 -9.80
C LEU A 267 4.62 16.51 -10.82
N VAL A 268 4.81 17.83 -10.95
CA VAL A 268 5.62 18.45 -12.00
C VAL A 268 7.11 18.52 -11.62
N LYS A 269 7.46 18.47 -10.33
CA LYS A 269 8.87 18.50 -9.86
C LYS A 269 9.52 17.13 -9.71
N ALA A 270 8.80 16.04 -9.96
CA ALA A 270 9.35 14.72 -9.76
C ALA A 270 10.36 14.36 -10.85
N LYS A 271 11.64 14.33 -10.46
CA LYS A 271 12.74 13.70 -11.21
C LYS A 271 13.04 12.32 -10.63
#